data_AF-A0A8R1TXN4-F1
#
_entry.id   AF-A0A8R1TXN4-F1
#
_cell.length_a   1.000
_cell.length_b   1.000
_cell.length_c   1.000
_cell.angle_alpha   90.00
_cell.angle_beta   90.00
_cell.angle_gamma   90.00
#
_symmetry.space_group_name_H-M   'P 1'
#
loop_
_entity.id
_entity.type
_entity.pdbx_description
1 polymer ?
#
loop_
_entity_poly.entity_id
_entity_poly.type
_entity_poly.pdbx_seq_one_letter_code
_entity_poly.pdbx_strand_id
1 'polypeptide(L)'
;MNVIEAFSEPHTVVCKSGVVACWHPERSFPYEHSKPIDLKKIETEKQCIADLQGSLSRTGPRNYLLREIFYTGKHEWYTRYYFTIFKN
;
A
#
# COMPACT_ATOMS: atom_id res chain seq x y z
N MET A 1 -35.43 -18.34 3.27
CA MET A 1 -34.28 -17.52 2.83
C MET A 1 -33.46 -17.18 4.05
N ASN A 2 -32.17 -17.48 4.04
CA ASN A 2 -31.29 -17.23 5.18
C ASN A 2 -31.06 -15.72 5.28
N VAL A 3 -31.25 -15.12 6.45
CA VAL A 3 -31.22 -13.63 6.61
C VAL A 3 -29.89 -13.04 6.15
N ILE A 4 -28.82 -13.83 6.24
CA ILE A 4 -27.46 -13.51 5.77
C ILE A 4 -27.32 -13.42 4.24
N GLU A 5 -28.11 -14.16 3.45
CA GLU A 5 -28.04 -14.07 1.97
C GLU A 5 -28.73 -12.81 1.44
N ALA A 6 -29.75 -12.30 2.14
CA ALA A 6 -30.53 -11.14 1.71
C ALA A 6 -29.76 -9.81 1.78
N PHE A 7 -28.58 -9.80 2.40
CA PHE A 7 -27.78 -8.62 2.68
C PHE A 7 -26.33 -8.76 2.15
N SER A 8 -26.11 -9.58 1.13
CA SER A 8 -24.80 -9.70 0.48
C SER A 8 -24.40 -8.43 -0.29
N GLU A 9 -25.38 -7.66 -0.75
CA GLU A 9 -25.17 -6.44 -1.53
C GLU A 9 -25.46 -5.17 -0.72
N PRO A 10 -24.79 -4.05 -1.02
CA PRO A 10 -25.11 -2.77 -0.42
C PRO A 10 -26.57 -2.38 -0.69
N HIS A 11 -27.30 -2.05 0.37
CA HIS A 11 -28.73 -1.72 0.28
C HIS A 11 -29.02 -0.47 1.09
N THR A 12 -29.84 0.41 0.52
CA THR A 12 -30.36 1.59 1.23
C THR A 12 -31.87 1.48 1.32
N VAL A 13 -32.41 1.66 2.52
CA VAL A 13 -33.84 1.60 2.80
C VAL A 13 -34.30 2.87 3.49
N VAL A 14 -35.50 3.32 3.15
CA VAL A 14 -36.17 4.43 3.84
C VAL A 14 -37.20 3.81 4.78
N CYS A 15 -37.00 3.97 6.08
CA CYS A 15 -37.93 3.51 7.10
C CYS A 15 -39.24 4.32 7.04
N LYS A 16 -40.34 3.76 7.56
CA LYS A 16 -41.63 4.47 7.66
C LYS A 16 -41.55 5.79 8.45
N SER A 17 -40.55 5.92 9.33
CA SER A 17 -40.24 7.14 10.08
C SER A 17 -39.55 8.24 9.24
N GLY A 18 -39.24 7.98 7.97
CA GLY A 18 -38.44 8.86 7.12
C GLY A 18 -36.93 8.74 7.34
N VAL A 19 -36.48 7.92 8.29
CA VAL A 19 -35.06 7.66 8.54
C VAL A 19 -34.50 6.79 7.42
N VAL A 20 -33.34 7.18 6.89
CA VAL A 20 -32.61 6.40 5.89
C VAL A 20 -31.63 5.48 6.62
N ALA A 21 -31.73 4.18 6.38
CA ALA A 21 -30.79 3.19 6.88
C ALA A 21 -30.05 2.56 5.71
N CYS A 22 -28.74 2.40 5.84
CA CYS A 22 -27.90 1.95 4.75
C CYS A 22 -26.98 0.82 5.21
N TRP A 23 -27.06 -0.33 4.54
CA TRP A 23 -26.27 -1.53 4.79
C TRP A 23 -25.17 -1.67 3.75
N HIS A 24 -23.92 -1.78 4.19
CA HIS A 24 -22.71 -1.76 3.34
C HIS A 24 -21.78 -2.88 3.81
N PRO A 25 -22.02 -4.13 3.39
CA PRO A 25 -21.15 -5.23 3.79
C PRO A 25 -19.76 -5.05 3.15
N GLU A 26 -18.72 -5.54 3.83
CA GLU A 26 -17.39 -5.60 3.26
C GLU A 26 -17.39 -6.49 2.02
N ARG A 27 -16.81 -6.01 0.91
CA ARG A 27 -16.74 -6.78 -0.34
C ARG A 27 -15.60 -7.77 -0.25
N SER A 28 -15.90 -9.07 -0.38
CA SER A 28 -14.88 -10.08 -0.59
C SER A 28 -14.25 -9.93 -1.99
N PHE A 29 -12.96 -10.24 -2.09
CA PHE A 29 -12.27 -10.29 -3.38
C PHE A 29 -12.31 -11.73 -3.90
N PRO A 30 -12.94 -12.01 -5.07
CA PRO A 30 -13.00 -13.35 -5.63
C PRO A 30 -11.59 -13.91 -5.90
N TYR A 31 -11.43 -15.20 -5.68
CA TYR A 31 -10.13 -15.86 -5.88
C TYR A 31 -9.69 -15.78 -7.36
N GLU A 32 -10.64 -15.83 -8.28
CA GLU A 32 -10.44 -15.75 -9.73
C GLU A 32 -9.83 -14.42 -10.19
N HIS A 33 -9.94 -13.37 -9.36
CA HIS A 33 -9.34 -12.07 -9.62
C HIS A 33 -7.95 -11.92 -9.03
N SER A 34 -7.47 -12.92 -8.29
CA SER A 34 -6.12 -12.95 -7.73
C SER A 34 -5.11 -13.51 -8.74
N LYS A 35 -3.84 -13.12 -8.58
CA LYS A 35 -2.73 -13.71 -9.35
C LYS A 35 -1.97 -14.68 -8.44
N PRO A 36 -1.48 -15.81 -8.97
CA PRO A 36 -0.66 -16.72 -8.19
C PRO A 36 0.62 -16.03 -7.75
N ILE A 37 1.06 -16.35 -6.53
CA ILE A 37 2.33 -15.87 -5.99
C ILE A 37 3.47 -16.68 -6.63
N ASP A 38 4.44 -16.00 -7.23
CA ASP A 38 5.63 -16.65 -7.77
C ASP A 38 6.65 -16.94 -6.66
N LEU A 39 6.63 -18.18 -6.18
CA LEU A 39 7.51 -18.65 -5.09
C LEU A 39 8.99 -18.60 -5.47
N LYS A 40 9.33 -18.85 -6.75
CA LYS A 40 10.74 -18.83 -7.20
C LYS A 40 11.32 -17.43 -7.16
N LYS A 41 10.51 -16.44 -7.56
CA LYS A 41 10.89 -15.02 -7.48
C LYS A 41 11.17 -14.61 -6.03
N ILE A 42 10.31 -15.01 -5.10
CA ILE A 42 10.47 -14.71 -3.66
C ILE A 42 11.78 -15.31 -3.12
N GLU A 43 12.09 -16.55 -3.48
CA GLU A 43 13.30 -17.22 -2.99
C GLU A 43 14.58 -16.56 -3.52
N THR A 44 14.55 -16.12 -4.79
CA THR A 44 15.64 -15.36 -5.42
C THR A 44 15.83 -14.00 -4.75
N GLU A 45 14.74 -13.29 -4.44
CA GLU A 45 14.79 -11.99 -3.75
C GLU A 45 15.33 -12.13 -2.31
N LYS A 46 14.93 -13.18 -1.58
CA LYS A 46 15.45 -13.48 -0.23
C LYS A 46 16.95 -13.71 -0.24
N GLN A 47 17.46 -14.48 -1.22
CA GLN A 47 18.89 -14.72 -1.36
C GLN A 47 19.64 -13.40 -1.60
N CYS A 48 19.13 -12.55 -2.49
CA CYS A 48 19.74 -11.26 -2.81
C CYS A 48 19.83 -10.34 -1.58
N ILE A 49 18.79 -10.31 -0.73
CA ILE A 49 18.79 -9.53 0.52
C ILE A 49 19.83 -10.06 1.51
N ALA A 50 19.98 -11.39 1.62
CA ALA A 50 20.98 -11.99 2.50
C ALA A 50 22.41 -11.59 2.07
N ASP A 51 22.68 -11.59 0.77
CA ASP A 51 23.98 -11.21 0.21
C ASP A 51 24.28 -9.70 0.41
N LEU A 52 23.24 -8.86 0.45
CA LEU A 52 23.33 -7.41 0.65
C LEU A 52 23.67 -6.98 2.08
N GLN A 53 23.48 -7.84 3.09
CA GLN A 53 23.73 -7.47 4.49
C GLN A 53 25.17 -7.00 4.74
N GLY A 54 26.13 -7.39 3.88
CA GLY A 54 27.53 -6.97 3.97
C GLY A 54 27.87 -5.60 3.35
N SER A 55 27.00 -5.00 2.53
CA SER A 55 27.36 -3.83 1.70
C SER A 55 26.68 -2.51 2.09
N LEU A 56 26.06 -2.43 3.27
CA LEU A 56 25.42 -1.22 3.79
C LEU A 56 26.47 -0.12 4.08
N SER A 57 26.88 0.58 3.01
CA SER A 57 27.69 1.78 3.07
C SER A 57 27.02 2.80 3.98
N ARG A 58 27.81 3.41 4.88
CA ARG A 58 27.35 4.50 5.76
C ARG A 58 26.73 5.68 4.99
N THR A 59 27.10 5.81 3.71
CA THR A 59 26.50 6.76 2.79
C THR A 59 25.53 5.98 1.90
N GLY A 60 24.24 6.24 2.03
CA GLY A 60 23.19 5.58 1.25
C GLY A 60 23.31 5.81 -0.26
N PRO A 61 22.35 5.29 -1.05
CA PRO A 61 22.34 5.46 -2.50
C PRO A 61 22.37 6.93 -2.91
N ARG A 62 23.05 7.23 -4.01
CA ARG A 62 23.11 8.60 -4.55
C ARG A 62 21.71 9.10 -4.93
N ASN A 63 21.45 10.39 -4.74
CA ASN A 63 20.13 11.01 -4.97
C ASN A 63 19.53 10.75 -6.37
N TYR A 64 20.36 10.61 -7.41
CA TYR A 64 19.83 10.30 -8.74
C TYR A 64 19.22 8.90 -8.85
N LEU A 65 19.74 7.92 -8.08
CA LEU A 65 19.17 6.58 -8.00
C LEU A 65 17.83 6.62 -7.27
N LEU A 66 17.75 7.38 -6.17
CA LEU A 66 16.51 7.55 -5.43
C LEU A 66 15.42 8.20 -6.30
N ARG A 67 15.80 9.18 -7.12
CA ARG A 67 14.91 9.80 -8.11
C ARG A 67 14.34 8.78 -9.09
N GLU A 68 15.17 7.86 -9.56
CA GLU A 68 14.79 6.84 -10.55
C GLU A 68 13.92 5.75 -9.93
N ILE A 69 14.25 5.29 -8.72
CA ILE A 69 13.51 4.25 -7.99
C ILE A 69 12.12 4.74 -7.57
N PHE A 70 12.04 5.97 -7.04
CA PHE A 70 10.80 6.49 -6.46
C PHE A 70 10.02 7.40 -7.40
N TYR A 71 10.50 7.62 -8.62
CA TYR A 71 9.86 8.52 -9.60
C TYR A 71 9.60 9.94 -9.05
N THR A 72 10.57 10.48 -8.30
CA THR A 72 10.45 11.74 -7.56
C THR A 72 11.18 12.91 -8.23
N GLY A 73 11.04 14.11 -7.67
CA GLY A 73 11.76 15.30 -8.13
C GLY A 73 13.23 15.32 -7.68
N LYS A 74 14.12 16.00 -8.43
CA LYS A 74 15.55 16.06 -8.10
C LYS A 74 15.86 16.73 -6.74
N HIS A 75 14.97 17.59 -6.25
CA HIS A 75 15.18 18.38 -5.04
C HIS A 75 14.74 17.68 -3.75
N GLU A 76 13.95 16.62 -3.87
CA GLU A 76 13.31 15.95 -2.74
C GLU A 76 14.33 15.27 -1.81
N TRP A 77 15.45 14.82 -2.38
CA TRP A 77 16.50 14.08 -1.67
C TRP A 77 17.66 14.94 -1.14
N TYR A 78 17.60 16.27 -1.31
CA TYR A 78 18.61 17.16 -0.73
C TYR A 78 18.18 17.61 0.66
N THR A 79 19.08 17.47 1.63
CA THR A 79 18.87 17.97 2.99
C THR A 79 18.58 19.46 2.96
N ARG A 80 17.46 19.87 3.56
CA ARG A 80 17.16 21.29 3.75
C ARG A 80 18.15 21.87 4.76
N TYR A 81 18.63 23.08 4.51
CA TYR A 81 19.56 23.75 5.42
C TYR A 81 18.98 23.81 6.84
N TYR A 82 19.85 23.69 7.85
CA TYR A 82 19.47 23.68 9.27
C TYR A 82 18.47 24.77 9.66
N PHE A 83 18.56 25.96 9.04
CA PHE A 83 17.65 27.07 9.30
C PHE A 83 16.18 26.77 8.98
N THR A 84 15.88 25.88 8.02
CA THR A 84 14.51 25.45 7.72
C THR A 84 14.04 24.26 8.55
N ILE A 85 14.94 23.55 9.26
CA ILE A 85 14.57 22.41 10.11
C ILE A 85 14.04 22.87 11.47
N PHE A 86 14.61 23.95 12.03
CA PHE A 86 14.19 24.51 13.33
C PHE A 86 13.09 25.57 13.24
N LYS A 87 12.44 25.73 12.08
CA LYS A 87 11.28 26.61 11.91
C LYS A 87 9.99 25.80 12.16
N ASN A 88 9.70 25.50 13.42
CA ASN A 88 8.36 25.18 13.96
C ASN A 88 8.42 25.07 15.48
#